data_AF-A0A1W2EF94-F1
#
_entry.id   AF-A0A1W2EF94-F1
#
_cell.length_a   1.000
_cell.length_b   1.000
_cell.length_c   1.000
_cell.angle_alpha   90.00
_cell.angle_beta   90.00
_cell.angle_gamma   90.00
#
_symmetry.space_group_name_H-M   'P 1'
#
loop_
_entity.id
_entity.type
_entity.pdbx_description
1 polymer ?
#
loop_
_entity_poly.entity_id
_entity_poly.type
_entity_poly.pdbx_seq_one_letter_code
_entity_poly.pdbx_strand_id
1 'polypeptide(L)'
;MTNAVLIWTAAEVDDGKVPAQYLPSVRQVLAWSRDYLVTSHPDLGRSGPVCPYTQPSLRKGLYYLAAATTSDVRAAIVGLRAQYTELSAGLSPDDQELLTILLALPHLDYTDSTELDALQREAKDSFVADGLMIGQFHPVCDEPGLWNARFKALRAPLPLLAIRKLVVFDLPFVIDTDAHAESYLSRFAPDIPTRVRDQLVRRVASPLVG
;
A
#
# COMPACT_ATOMS: atom_id res chain seq x y z
N MET A 1 -21.59 16.26 -0.53
CA MET A 1 -21.22 14.86 -0.21
C MET A 1 -20.17 14.93 0.88
N THR A 2 -20.43 14.36 2.06
CA THR A 2 -19.46 14.33 3.16
C THR A 2 -18.26 13.47 2.73
N ASN A 3 -17.03 13.95 2.90
CA ASN A 3 -15.84 13.17 2.58
C ASN A 3 -15.79 11.91 3.46
N ALA A 4 -15.75 10.72 2.85
CA ALA A 4 -15.79 9.43 3.54
C ALA A 4 -14.47 9.11 4.28
N VAL A 5 -13.44 9.92 4.03
CA VAL A 5 -12.13 9.83 4.68
C VAL A 5 -11.65 11.21 5.12
N LEU A 6 -10.84 11.24 6.18
CA LEU A 6 -9.99 12.37 6.54
C LEU A 6 -8.54 11.93 6.37
N ILE A 7 -7.68 12.84 5.93
CA ILE A 7 -6.26 12.58 5.71
C ILE A 7 -5.39 13.63 6.43
N TRP A 8 -4.19 13.21 6.84
CA TRP A 8 -3.20 14.05 7.49
C TRP A 8 -1.80 13.64 7.05
N THR A 9 -0.92 14.60 6.84
CA THR A 9 0.53 14.36 6.75
C THR A 9 1.07 13.85 8.08
N ALA A 10 2.23 13.18 8.06
CA ALA A 10 2.90 12.80 9.30
C ALA A 10 3.19 13.98 10.25
N ALA A 11 3.49 15.17 9.70
CA ALA A 11 3.71 16.38 10.48
C ALA A 11 2.43 16.86 11.18
N GLU A 12 1.28 16.84 10.50
CA GLU A 12 -0.01 17.20 11.10
C GLU A 12 -0.43 16.24 12.22
N VAL A 13 -0.08 14.95 12.10
CA VAL A 13 -0.27 13.97 13.19
C VAL A 13 0.58 14.33 14.41
N ASP A 14 1.85 14.70 14.20
CA ASP A 14 2.76 15.10 15.28
C ASP A 14 2.32 16.41 15.95
N ASP A 15 1.84 17.37 15.16
CA ASP A 15 1.34 18.67 15.62
C ASP A 15 -0.04 18.57 16.30
N GLY A 16 -0.61 17.37 16.42
CA GLY A 16 -1.88 17.15 17.11
C GLY A 16 -3.11 17.67 16.36
N LYS A 17 -3.05 17.73 15.02
CA LYS A 17 -4.17 18.17 14.17
C LYS A 17 -5.26 17.10 13.98
N VAL A 18 -4.97 15.86 14.35
CA VAL A 18 -5.91 14.74 14.23
C VAL A 18 -6.96 14.82 15.36
N PRO A 19 -8.28 14.78 15.05
CA PRO A 19 -9.32 14.73 16.06
C PRO A 19 -9.15 13.56 17.03
N ALA A 20 -9.53 13.77 18.29
CA ALA A 20 -9.28 12.83 19.39
C ALA A 20 -9.80 11.40 19.11
N GLN A 21 -10.92 11.26 18.40
CA GLN A 21 -11.48 9.94 18.07
C GLN A 21 -10.64 9.11 17.09
N TYR A 22 -9.80 9.74 16.26
CA TYR A 22 -8.97 9.06 15.25
C TYR A 22 -7.50 8.98 15.65
N LEU A 23 -7.08 9.86 16.57
CA LEU A 23 -5.68 10.02 16.95
C LEU A 23 -4.99 8.73 17.42
N PRO A 24 -5.62 7.86 18.25
CA PRO A 24 -4.94 6.65 18.73
C PRO A 24 -4.49 5.71 17.60
N SER A 25 -5.39 5.39 16.66
CA SER A 25 -5.10 4.48 15.56
C SER A 25 -4.15 5.10 14.54
N VAL A 26 -4.37 6.36 14.17
CA VAL A 26 -3.50 7.10 13.24
C VAL A 26 -2.07 7.21 13.79
N ARG A 27 -1.91 7.53 15.07
CA ARG A 27 -0.59 7.62 15.71
C ARG A 27 0.08 6.24 15.82
N GLN A 28 -0.68 5.18 16.11
CA GLN A 28 -0.14 3.82 16.16
C GLN A 28 0.41 3.37 14.80
N VAL A 29 -0.30 3.68 13.70
CA VAL A 29 0.19 3.41 12.35
C VAL A 29 1.45 4.22 12.05
N LEU A 30 1.46 5.52 12.35
CA LEU A 30 2.64 6.37 12.09
C LEU A 30 3.88 5.91 12.89
N ALA A 31 3.69 5.53 14.16
CA ALA A 31 4.77 4.99 14.99
C ALA A 31 5.33 3.69 14.38
N TRP A 32 4.45 2.73 14.03
CA TRP A 32 4.87 1.51 13.35
C TRP A 32 5.60 1.79 12.03
N SER A 33 5.14 2.75 11.24
CA SER A 33 5.82 3.11 9.99
C SER A 33 7.22 3.67 10.24
N ARG A 34 7.41 4.46 11.29
CA ARG A 34 8.71 5.06 11.68
C ARG A 34 9.65 4.09 12.38
N ASP A 35 9.13 3.01 12.95
CA ASP A 35 9.95 2.05 13.69
C ASP A 35 10.28 0.84 12.81
N TYR A 36 9.26 0.22 12.20
CA TYR A 36 9.39 -1.04 11.49
C TYR A 36 9.75 -0.83 10.01
N LEU A 37 8.96 -0.03 9.29
CA LEU A 37 9.09 0.05 7.83
C LEU A 37 10.41 0.69 7.37
N VAL A 38 10.98 1.60 8.16
CA VAL A 38 12.24 2.28 7.83
C VAL A 38 13.49 1.55 8.34
N THR A 39 13.33 0.40 9.01
CA THR A 39 14.42 -0.32 9.66
C THR A 39 14.79 -1.58 8.86
N SER A 40 16.08 -1.94 8.86
CA SER A 40 16.53 -3.20 8.25
C SER A 40 16.13 -4.38 9.12
N HIS A 41 15.80 -5.52 8.52
CA HIS A 41 15.46 -6.74 9.28
C HIS A 41 16.36 -7.91 8.85
N PRO A 42 16.95 -8.69 9.78
CA PRO A 42 17.85 -9.80 9.44
C PRO A 42 17.18 -10.84 8.53
N ASP A 43 15.91 -11.13 8.78
CA ASP A 43 15.14 -12.08 7.99
C ASP A 43 14.57 -11.52 6.68
N LEU A 44 14.81 -10.24 6.34
CA LEU A 44 14.24 -9.62 5.14
C LEU A 44 14.71 -10.32 3.86
N GLY A 45 15.92 -10.88 3.84
CA GLY A 45 16.53 -11.51 2.67
C GLY A 45 17.23 -10.53 1.70
N ARG A 46 17.27 -9.23 2.04
CA ARG A 46 18.10 -8.21 1.37
C ARG A 46 18.59 -7.17 2.39
N SER A 47 19.58 -6.37 2.01
CA SER A 47 20.01 -5.21 2.79
C SER A 47 19.00 -4.06 2.71
N GLY A 48 19.10 -3.15 3.69
CA GLY A 48 18.28 -1.94 3.77
C GLY A 48 16.93 -2.17 4.47
N PRO A 49 16.07 -1.13 4.47
CA PRO A 49 14.85 -1.12 5.25
C PRO A 49 13.79 -2.10 4.72
N VAL A 50 12.85 -2.51 5.57
CA VAL A 50 11.68 -3.32 5.19
C VAL A 50 10.97 -2.70 3.98
N CYS A 51 10.64 -1.41 4.04
CA CYS A 51 10.10 -0.63 2.93
C CYS A 51 11.10 0.46 2.49
N PRO A 52 11.59 0.43 1.24
CA PRO A 52 12.54 1.44 0.75
C PRO A 52 11.88 2.81 0.49
N TYR A 53 10.56 2.87 0.40
CA TYR A 53 9.82 4.09 0.07
C TYR A 53 9.35 4.90 1.29
N THR A 54 9.19 4.25 2.47
CA THR A 54 8.61 4.91 3.65
C THR A 54 9.46 6.10 4.12
N GLN A 55 10.77 5.92 4.27
CA GLN A 55 11.63 7.00 4.76
C GLN A 55 11.70 8.20 3.78
N PRO A 56 11.92 8.01 2.45
CA PRO A 56 11.85 9.11 1.50
C PRO A 56 10.49 9.83 1.48
N SER A 57 9.39 9.08 1.53
CA SER A 57 8.02 9.63 1.56
C SER A 57 7.78 10.49 2.81
N LEU A 58 8.16 10.00 3.99
CA LEU A 58 8.08 10.76 5.25
C LEU A 58 8.89 12.06 5.18
N ARG A 59 10.13 12.02 4.63
CA ARG A 59 11.00 13.19 4.52
C ARG A 59 10.43 14.27 3.59
N LYS A 60 9.73 13.87 2.53
CA LYS A 60 9.10 14.80 1.57
C LYS A 60 7.70 15.26 1.97
N GLY A 61 7.15 14.79 3.10
CA GLY A 61 5.77 15.09 3.47
C GLY A 61 4.73 14.44 2.56
N LEU A 62 5.10 13.33 1.90
CA LEU A 62 4.25 12.58 0.96
C LEU A 62 3.66 11.30 1.59
N TYR A 63 3.86 11.13 2.90
CA TYR A 63 3.33 10.02 3.68
C TYR A 63 2.10 10.48 4.44
N TYR A 64 0.92 10.08 3.97
CA TYR A 64 -0.36 10.46 4.55
C TYR A 64 -0.96 9.32 5.35
N LEU A 65 -1.63 9.68 6.43
CA LEU A 65 -2.42 8.81 7.28
C LEU A 65 -3.88 9.20 7.11
N ALA A 66 -4.77 8.22 7.10
CA ALA A 66 -6.18 8.43 6.88
C ALA A 66 -7.03 7.67 7.90
N ALA A 67 -8.23 8.20 8.15
CA ALA A 67 -9.27 7.55 8.92
C ALA A 67 -10.61 7.64 8.17
N ALA A 68 -11.43 6.60 8.28
CA ALA A 68 -12.78 6.58 7.73
C ALA A 68 -13.73 7.41 8.60
N THR A 69 -14.60 8.22 7.97
CA THR A 69 -15.66 8.98 8.65
C THR A 69 -17.00 8.26 8.64
N THR A 70 -17.03 7.05 8.07
CA THR A 70 -18.19 6.18 7.88
C THR A 70 -17.82 4.75 8.28
N SER A 71 -18.81 3.95 8.67
CA SER A 71 -18.64 2.50 8.85
C SER A 71 -18.61 1.74 7.53
N ASP A 72 -18.99 2.36 6.41
CA ASP A 72 -18.87 1.77 5.08
C ASP A 72 -17.43 1.91 4.56
N VAL A 73 -16.63 0.86 4.75
CA VAL A 73 -15.23 0.83 4.31
C VAL A 73 -15.12 0.95 2.78
N ARG A 74 -16.12 0.49 2.00
CA ARG A 74 -16.11 0.63 0.54
C ARG A 74 -16.20 2.09 0.13
N ALA A 75 -17.10 2.84 0.77
CA ALA A 75 -17.17 4.30 0.58
C ALA A 75 -15.86 4.99 0.99
N ALA A 76 -15.21 4.53 2.06
CA ALA A 76 -13.90 5.06 2.47
C ALA A 76 -12.80 4.77 1.43
N ILE A 77 -12.76 3.58 0.83
CA ILE A 77 -11.82 3.22 -0.25
C ILE A 77 -12.00 4.12 -1.47
N VAL A 78 -13.25 4.38 -1.88
CA VAL A 78 -13.54 5.32 -2.99
C VAL A 78 -13.07 6.73 -2.65
N GLY A 79 -13.34 7.20 -1.44
CA GLY A 79 -12.85 8.49 -0.94
C GLY A 79 -11.33 8.58 -0.95
N LEU A 80 -10.65 7.50 -0.54
CA LEU A 80 -9.19 7.41 -0.51
C LEU A 80 -8.57 7.55 -1.91
N ARG A 81 -9.16 6.90 -2.92
CA ARG A 81 -8.74 7.04 -4.33
C ARG A 81 -8.90 8.47 -4.82
N ALA A 82 -10.02 9.12 -4.52
CA ALA A 82 -10.24 10.52 -4.89
C ALA A 82 -9.21 11.46 -4.24
N GLN A 83 -8.91 11.28 -2.94
CA GLN A 83 -7.86 12.03 -2.24
C GLN A 83 -6.48 11.82 -2.87
N TYR A 84 -6.15 10.58 -3.24
CA TYR A 84 -4.90 10.28 -3.92
C TYR A 84 -4.78 11.01 -5.26
N THR A 85 -5.82 10.95 -6.10
CA THR A 85 -5.84 11.62 -7.39
C THR A 85 -5.61 13.12 -7.21
N GLU A 86 -6.32 13.76 -6.27
CA GLU A 86 -6.19 15.19 -5.97
C GLU A 86 -4.76 15.55 -5.53
N LEU A 87 -4.20 14.82 -4.56
CA LEU A 87 -2.83 15.03 -4.08
C LEU A 87 -1.79 14.80 -5.18
N SER A 88 -2.02 13.83 -6.06
CA SER A 88 -1.06 13.44 -7.10
C SER A 88 -0.97 14.43 -8.26
N ALA A 89 -2.03 15.21 -8.52
CA ALA A 89 -2.20 16.01 -9.72
C ALA A 89 -1.12 17.10 -9.90
N GLY A 90 -0.56 17.60 -8.80
CA GLY A 90 0.49 18.64 -8.80
C GLY A 90 1.91 18.12 -8.60
N LEU A 91 2.10 16.81 -8.43
CA LEU A 91 3.40 16.22 -8.07
C LEU A 91 4.24 15.89 -9.31
N SER A 92 5.56 16.02 -9.17
CA SER A 92 6.52 15.50 -10.14
C SER A 92 6.40 13.97 -10.26
N PRO A 93 6.81 13.34 -11.37
CA PRO A 93 6.78 11.88 -11.49
C PRO A 93 7.47 11.14 -10.34
N ASP A 94 8.63 11.64 -9.89
CA ASP A 94 9.40 11.10 -8.77
C ASP A 94 8.65 11.23 -7.43
N ASP A 95 7.95 12.35 -7.22
CA ASP A 95 7.15 12.55 -6.01
C ASP A 95 5.88 11.69 -6.02
N GLN A 96 5.28 11.46 -7.18
CA GLN A 96 4.15 10.55 -7.30
C GLN A 96 4.49 9.11 -6.92
N GLU A 97 5.74 8.66 -7.12
CA GLU A 97 6.20 7.35 -6.64
C GLU A 97 6.33 7.28 -5.11
N LEU A 98 6.51 8.43 -4.46
CA LEU A 98 6.64 8.55 -3.01
C LEU A 98 5.32 8.87 -2.30
N LEU A 99 4.29 9.30 -3.03
CA LEU A 99 2.97 9.54 -2.47
C LEU A 99 2.35 8.22 -2.00
N THR A 100 1.98 8.18 -0.73
CA THR A 100 1.24 7.05 -0.16
C THR A 100 0.24 7.53 0.88
N ILE A 101 -0.91 6.83 0.96
CA ILE A 101 -1.93 7.09 1.97
C ILE A 101 -2.26 5.78 2.67
N LEU A 102 -2.17 5.76 4.00
CA LEU A 102 -2.51 4.61 4.84
C LEU A 102 -3.82 4.88 5.60
N LEU A 103 -4.87 4.13 5.25
CA LEU A 103 -6.17 4.17 5.91
C LEU A 103 -6.20 3.21 7.10
N ALA A 104 -6.20 3.75 8.32
CA ALA A 104 -6.35 2.96 9.53
C ALA A 104 -7.81 2.50 9.72
N LEU A 105 -8.01 1.21 9.95
CA LEU A 105 -9.33 0.58 10.11
C LEU A 105 -9.43 -0.16 11.45
N PRO A 106 -9.34 0.57 12.60
CA PRO A 106 -9.27 -0.05 13.92
C PRO A 106 -10.56 -0.76 14.36
N HIS A 107 -11.64 -0.65 13.59
CA HIS A 107 -12.93 -1.30 13.85
C HIS A 107 -13.02 -2.70 13.24
N LEU A 108 -12.10 -3.07 12.34
CA LEU A 108 -12.02 -4.43 11.78
C LEU A 108 -11.32 -5.38 12.76
N ASP A 109 -11.54 -6.67 12.58
CA ASP A 109 -10.95 -7.71 13.42
C ASP A 109 -9.42 -7.79 13.25
N TYR A 110 -8.71 -7.98 14.36
CA TYR A 110 -7.24 -8.01 14.43
C TYR A 110 -6.70 -9.44 14.25
N THR A 111 -7.56 -10.44 14.41
CA THR A 111 -7.28 -11.87 14.43
C THR A 111 -7.86 -12.60 13.22
N ASP A 112 -8.88 -12.04 12.57
CA ASP A 112 -9.46 -12.53 11.33
C ASP A 112 -9.37 -11.46 10.23
N SER A 113 -8.60 -11.74 9.18
CA SER A 113 -8.39 -10.80 8.06
C SER A 113 -9.41 -10.94 6.93
N THR A 114 -10.34 -11.90 7.02
CA THR A 114 -11.24 -12.27 5.93
C THR A 114 -11.96 -11.06 5.33
N GLU A 115 -12.47 -10.16 6.17
CA GLU A 115 -13.16 -8.94 5.74
C GLU A 115 -12.22 -7.95 5.03
N LEU A 116 -11.05 -7.66 5.62
CA LEU A 116 -10.06 -6.75 5.03
C LEU A 116 -9.54 -7.27 3.68
N ASP A 117 -9.23 -8.57 3.60
CA ASP A 117 -8.75 -9.22 2.39
C ASP A 117 -9.81 -9.20 1.28
N ALA A 118 -11.08 -9.40 1.63
CA ALA A 118 -12.19 -9.28 0.67
C ALA A 118 -12.32 -7.86 0.13
N LEU A 119 -12.29 -6.84 1.01
CA LEU A 119 -12.35 -5.43 0.62
C LEU A 119 -11.18 -5.04 -0.29
N GLN A 120 -9.96 -5.51 0.03
CA GLN A 120 -8.79 -5.27 -0.81
C GLN A 120 -8.93 -5.93 -2.19
N ARG A 121 -9.37 -7.19 -2.25
CA ARG A 121 -9.60 -7.91 -3.52
C ARG A 121 -10.62 -7.22 -4.39
N GLU A 122 -11.77 -6.85 -3.81
CA GLU A 122 -12.85 -6.16 -4.52
C GLU A 122 -12.37 -4.83 -5.12
N ALA A 123 -11.51 -4.09 -4.42
CA ALA A 123 -10.98 -2.82 -4.88
C ALA A 123 -9.85 -2.98 -5.93
N LYS A 124 -9.05 -4.06 -5.83
CA LYS A 124 -7.78 -4.23 -6.54
C LYS A 124 -7.89 -3.96 -8.04
N ASP A 125 -8.87 -4.54 -8.72
CA ASP A 125 -9.04 -4.43 -10.16
C ASP A 125 -9.16 -2.97 -10.61
N SER A 126 -9.99 -2.20 -9.90
CA SER A 126 -10.24 -0.80 -10.22
C SER A 126 -9.03 0.10 -9.92
N PHE A 127 -8.22 -0.24 -8.91
CA PHE A 127 -6.99 0.50 -8.59
C PHE A 127 -5.89 0.19 -9.60
N VAL A 128 -5.70 -1.08 -9.96
CA VAL A 128 -4.71 -1.50 -10.96
C VAL A 128 -5.05 -0.91 -12.34
N ALA A 129 -6.33 -0.84 -12.71
CA ALA A 129 -6.78 -0.18 -13.93
C ALA A 129 -6.39 1.31 -13.99
N ASP A 130 -6.27 1.97 -12.84
CA ASP A 130 -5.84 3.36 -12.69
C ASP A 130 -4.32 3.53 -12.52
N GLY A 131 -3.54 2.45 -12.55
CA GLY A 131 -2.11 2.51 -12.24
C GLY A 131 -1.81 2.77 -10.76
N LEU A 132 -2.72 2.38 -9.87
CA LEU A 132 -2.55 2.41 -8.42
C LEU A 132 -2.43 0.98 -7.88
N MET A 133 -1.77 0.87 -6.74
CA MET A 133 -1.79 -0.31 -5.89
C MET A 133 -2.63 -0.03 -4.66
N ILE A 134 -3.38 -1.05 -4.22
CA ILE A 134 -4.01 -1.10 -2.91
C ILE A 134 -3.54 -2.37 -2.21
N GLY A 135 -2.89 -2.22 -1.05
CA GLY A 135 -2.36 -3.33 -0.27
C GLY A 135 -2.95 -3.36 1.12
N GLN A 136 -3.22 -4.56 1.63
CA GLN A 136 -3.67 -4.78 3.00
C GLN A 136 -2.49 -5.02 3.95
N PHE A 137 -2.64 -4.56 5.18
CA PHE A 137 -1.73 -4.85 6.27
C PHE A 137 -2.56 -5.11 7.53
N HIS A 138 -2.21 -6.13 8.30
CA HIS A 138 -2.94 -6.52 9.50
C HIS A 138 -2.08 -7.42 10.41
N PRO A 139 -2.44 -7.62 11.69
CA PRO A 139 -1.60 -8.31 12.66
C PRO A 139 -1.27 -9.77 12.29
N VAL A 140 -2.21 -10.44 11.64
CA VAL A 140 -2.12 -11.85 11.22
C VAL A 140 -1.77 -12.02 9.73
N CYS A 141 -1.18 -11.00 9.09
CA CYS A 141 -0.86 -11.08 7.66
C CYS A 141 0.20 -12.14 7.38
N ASP A 142 -0.17 -13.09 6.52
CA ASP A 142 0.64 -14.26 6.15
C ASP A 142 1.17 -14.21 4.72
N GLU A 143 0.98 -13.09 4.03
CA GLU A 143 1.59 -12.84 2.72
C GLU A 143 3.12 -13.03 2.78
N PRO A 144 3.70 -13.80 1.84
CA PRO A 144 5.12 -14.10 1.85
C PRO A 144 5.94 -12.86 1.42
N GLY A 145 7.07 -12.65 2.09
CA GLY A 145 8.03 -11.63 1.68
C GLY A 145 8.68 -11.96 0.34
N LEU A 146 8.95 -10.92 -0.47
CA LEU A 146 9.50 -11.05 -1.82
C LEU A 146 10.86 -11.78 -1.88
N TRP A 147 11.70 -11.59 -0.86
CA TRP A 147 13.05 -12.13 -0.78
C TRP A 147 13.19 -13.31 0.19
N ASN A 148 12.25 -13.40 1.14
CA ASN A 148 12.15 -14.50 2.10
C ASN A 148 10.67 -14.77 2.38
N ALA A 149 10.14 -15.90 1.90
CA ALA A 149 8.74 -16.26 2.05
C ALA A 149 8.29 -16.44 3.52
N ARG A 150 9.25 -16.69 4.44
CA ARG A 150 8.99 -16.77 5.88
C ARG A 150 8.89 -15.40 6.55
N PHE A 151 9.40 -14.34 5.93
CA PHE A 151 9.34 -13.00 6.47
C PHE A 151 7.99 -12.35 6.13
N LYS A 152 7.25 -11.92 7.16
CA LYS A 152 5.89 -11.37 7.03
C LYS A 152 5.92 -9.84 7.10
N ALA A 153 6.37 -9.23 6.00
CA ALA A 153 6.59 -7.79 5.91
C ALA A 153 5.32 -6.94 6.06
N LEU A 154 4.15 -7.53 5.82
CA LEU A 154 2.86 -6.82 5.83
C LEU A 154 2.13 -6.90 7.19
N ARG A 155 2.79 -7.43 8.23
CA ARG A 155 2.23 -7.42 9.59
C ARG A 155 2.28 -6.01 10.17
N ALA A 156 1.11 -5.51 10.53
CA ALA A 156 0.88 -4.18 11.09
C ALA A 156 0.18 -4.27 12.45
N PRO A 157 0.23 -3.21 13.28
CA PRO A 157 -0.38 -3.22 14.62
C PRO A 157 -1.91 -3.24 14.61
N LEU A 158 -2.54 -2.85 13.49
CA LEU A 158 -3.98 -2.85 13.29
C LEU A 158 -4.30 -3.09 11.80
N PRO A 159 -5.55 -3.47 11.45
CA PRO A 159 -6.01 -3.56 10.07
C PRO A 159 -5.91 -2.20 9.35
N LEU A 160 -5.25 -2.16 8.20
CA LEU A 160 -5.16 -0.96 7.37
C LEU A 160 -5.04 -1.29 5.89
N LEU A 161 -5.40 -0.31 5.06
CA LEU A 161 -5.17 -0.32 3.61
C LEU A 161 -4.16 0.76 3.25
N ALA A 162 -3.19 0.43 2.42
CA ALA A 162 -2.25 1.40 1.87
C ALA A 162 -2.49 1.55 0.37
N ILE A 163 -2.53 2.80 -0.10
CA ILE A 163 -2.57 3.10 -1.54
C ILE A 163 -1.34 3.87 -1.97
N ARG A 164 -0.87 3.60 -3.18
CA ARG A 164 0.25 4.29 -3.83
C ARG A 164 0.22 4.07 -5.34
N LYS A 165 1.04 4.83 -6.07
CA LYS A 165 1.32 4.58 -7.48
C LYS A 165 1.91 3.18 -7.68
N LEU A 166 1.45 2.51 -8.73
CA LEU A 166 2.01 1.25 -9.18
C LEU A 166 3.37 1.53 -9.84
N VAL A 167 4.41 0.81 -9.42
CA VAL A 167 5.77 0.96 -9.91
C VAL A 167 6.21 -0.31 -10.64
N VAL A 168 7.24 -0.19 -11.48
CA VAL A 168 7.71 -1.32 -12.30
C VAL A 168 8.12 -2.55 -11.48
N PHE A 169 8.56 -2.37 -10.23
CA PHE A 169 8.93 -3.48 -9.35
C PHE A 169 7.74 -4.20 -8.71
N ASP A 170 6.50 -3.75 -8.97
CA ASP A 170 5.28 -4.36 -8.43
C ASP A 170 4.81 -5.59 -9.20
N LEU A 171 5.51 -5.97 -10.27
CA LEU A 171 5.23 -7.16 -11.06
C LEU A 171 4.80 -8.39 -10.22
N PRO A 172 5.47 -8.74 -9.10
CA PRO A 172 5.10 -9.91 -8.31
C PRO A 172 3.72 -9.84 -7.66
N PHE A 173 3.20 -8.63 -7.44
CA PHE A 173 1.95 -8.33 -6.72
C PHE A 173 0.78 -7.98 -7.64
N VAL A 174 1.04 -7.71 -8.92
CA VAL A 174 0.05 -7.20 -9.88
C VAL A 174 -0.44 -8.30 -10.81
N ILE A 175 0.43 -9.20 -11.29
CA ILE A 175 0.05 -10.17 -12.33
C ILE A 175 -0.66 -11.39 -11.72
N ASP A 176 -1.93 -11.20 -11.38
CA ASP A 176 -2.84 -12.27 -10.96
C ASP A 176 -3.88 -12.61 -12.04
N THR A 177 -4.19 -11.66 -12.92
CA THR A 177 -5.15 -11.82 -14.03
C THR A 177 -4.59 -11.26 -15.34
N ASP A 178 -5.17 -11.66 -16.48
CA ASP A 178 -4.80 -11.12 -17.80
C ASP A 178 -4.99 -9.60 -17.86
N ALA A 179 -6.09 -9.07 -17.30
CA ALA A 179 -6.36 -7.64 -17.25
C ALA A 179 -5.30 -6.88 -16.45
N HIS A 180 -4.81 -7.44 -15.34
CA HIS A 180 -3.72 -6.83 -14.59
C HIS A 180 -2.40 -6.86 -15.37
N ALA A 181 -2.12 -7.95 -16.10
CA ALA A 181 -0.94 -8.06 -16.94
C ALA A 181 -0.96 -7.02 -18.07
N GLU A 182 -2.10 -6.83 -18.75
CA GLU A 182 -2.27 -5.80 -19.78
C GLU A 182 -2.11 -4.38 -19.21
N SER A 183 -2.71 -4.10 -18.04
CA SER A 183 -2.55 -2.82 -17.36
C SER A 183 -1.09 -2.53 -17.03
N TYR A 184 -0.35 -3.53 -16.53
CA TYR A 184 1.07 -3.42 -16.23
C TYR A 184 1.91 -3.19 -17.51
N LEU A 185 1.72 -4.02 -18.54
CA LEU A 185 2.51 -3.96 -19.78
C LEU A 185 2.28 -2.64 -20.53
N SER A 186 1.04 -2.16 -20.61
CA SER A 186 0.72 -0.86 -21.23
C SER A 186 1.38 0.34 -20.55
N ARG A 187 1.79 0.21 -19.28
CA ARG A 187 2.43 1.28 -18.50
C ARG A 187 3.94 1.27 -18.57
N PHE A 188 4.54 0.08 -18.52
CA PHE A 188 6.00 -0.01 -18.35
C PHE A 188 6.74 -0.53 -19.58
N ALA A 189 6.06 -1.12 -20.57
CA ALA A 189 6.73 -1.52 -21.81
C ALA A 189 6.94 -0.29 -22.73
N PRO A 190 8.10 -0.18 -23.41
CA PRO A 190 9.20 -1.15 -23.49
C PRO A 190 10.26 -1.03 -22.37
N ASP A 191 10.14 -0.05 -21.47
CA ASP A 191 11.17 0.35 -20.51
C ASP A 191 11.31 -0.54 -19.25
N ILE A 192 10.70 -1.74 -19.25
CA ILE A 192 10.79 -2.70 -18.14
C ILE A 192 12.27 -3.11 -17.93
N PRO A 193 12.87 -2.93 -16.75
CA PRO A 193 14.26 -3.32 -16.50
C PRO A 193 14.52 -4.81 -16.74
N THR A 194 15.71 -5.18 -17.24
CA THR A 194 16.08 -6.58 -17.55
C THR A 194 15.75 -7.55 -16.43
N ARG A 195 16.10 -7.21 -15.18
CA ARG A 195 15.81 -8.04 -14.02
C ARG A 195 14.31 -8.34 -13.83
N VAL A 196 13.45 -7.35 -14.10
CA VAL A 196 11.99 -7.51 -13.99
C VAL A 196 11.45 -8.31 -15.17
N ARG A 197 12.01 -8.12 -16.38
CA ARG A 197 11.70 -8.98 -17.53
C ARG A 197 12.04 -10.44 -17.25
N ASP A 198 13.18 -10.74 -16.62
CA ASP A 198 13.55 -12.11 -16.27
C ASP A 198 12.56 -12.74 -15.28
N GLN A 199 12.02 -11.95 -14.34
CA GLN A 199 10.97 -12.41 -13.42
C GLN A 199 9.67 -12.72 -14.17
N LEU A 200 9.26 -11.84 -15.10
CA LEU A 200 8.09 -12.05 -15.96
C LEU A 200 8.25 -13.33 -16.78
N VAL A 201 9.41 -13.52 -17.43
CA VAL A 201 9.71 -14.73 -18.22
C VAL A 201 9.61 -15.98 -17.36
N ARG A 202 10.21 -15.99 -16.15
CA ARG A 202 10.12 -17.14 -15.25
C ARG A 202 8.68 -17.45 -14.83
N ARG A 203 7.86 -16.43 -14.60
CA ARG A 203 6.46 -16.59 -14.20
C ARG A 203 5.60 -17.15 -15.34
N VAL A 204 5.82 -16.68 -16.57
CA VAL A 204 5.14 -17.20 -17.78
C VAL A 204 5.63 -18.58 -18.19
N ALA A 205 6.94 -18.85 -18.07
CA ALA A 205 7.56 -20.12 -18.44
C ALA A 205 7.42 -21.21 -17.35
N SER A 206 6.93 -20.86 -16.16
CA SER A 206 6.63 -21.87 -15.13
C SER A 206 5.44 -22.70 -15.62
N PRO A 207 5.56 -24.04 -15.69
CA PRO A 207 4.45 -24.88 -16.12
C PRO A 207 3.26 -24.64 -15.19
N LEU A 208 2.07 -24.47 -15.78
CA LEU A 208 0.81 -24.52 -15.05
C LEU A 208 0.79 -25.84 -14.28
N VAL A 209 1.03 -25.79 -12.96
CA VAL A 209 0.76 -26.92 -12.09
C VAL A 209 -0.77 -26.96 -11.99
N GLY A 210 -1.38 -27.76 -12.87
CA GLY A 210 -2.78 -28.13 -12.80
C GLY A 210 -3.09 -29.04 -11.62
#